data_AF-A0AAD3N831-F1
#
_entry.id   AF-A0AAD3N831-F1
#
_cell.length_a   1.000
_cell.length_b   1.000
_cell.length_c   1.000
_cell.angle_alpha   90.00
_cell.angle_beta   90.00
_cell.angle_gamma   90.00
#
_symmetry.space_group_name_H-M   'P 1'
#
loop_
_entity.id
_entity.type
_entity.pdbx_description
1 polymer ?
#
loop_
_entity_poly.entity_id
_entity_poly.type
_entity_poly.pdbx_seq_one_letter_code
_entity_poly.pdbx_strand_id
1 'polypeptide(L)' 'MGLNTAFNANPIIKESFAKQLLRSKRQKPGYPDEPMREHLLHMQALDQRAQETNLENWLNPHCYPRCNRNYGYPV' A
#
# COMPACT_ATOMS: atom_id res chain seq x y z
N MET A 1 -2.36 54.79 13.02
CA MET A 1 -2.98 53.74 12.18
C MET A 1 -2.89 52.44 12.95
N GLY A 2 -4.05 51.87 13.31
CA GLY A 2 -4.16 50.83 14.33
C GLY A 2 -3.71 49.44 13.87
N LEU A 3 -3.09 48.72 14.80
CA LEU A 3 -2.77 47.29 14.69
C LEU A 3 -4.08 46.50 14.68
N ASN A 4 -4.45 45.92 13.54
CA ASN A 4 -5.51 44.92 13.46
C ASN A 4 -4.97 43.62 14.07
N THR A 5 -5.24 43.44 15.36
CA THR A 5 -4.93 42.21 16.07
C THR A 5 -5.87 41.11 15.58
N ALA A 6 -5.28 40.02 15.08
CA ALA A 6 -5.95 38.81 14.62
C ALA A 6 -6.59 38.00 15.76
N PHE A 7 -7.33 38.65 16.66
CA PHE A 7 -8.08 37.98 17.74
C PHE A 7 -9.43 37.41 17.27
N ASN A 8 -9.84 37.68 16.04
CA ASN A 8 -11.13 37.24 15.47
C ASN A 8 -11.10 35.83 14.84
N ALA A 9 -10.03 35.05 15.01
CA ALA A 9 -9.88 33.77 14.29
C ALA A 9 -10.23 32.52 15.12
N ASN A 10 -10.50 32.64 16.42
CA ASN A 10 -10.85 31.49 17.25
C ASN A 10 -12.28 31.64 17.80
N PRO A 11 -13.29 31.04 17.15
CA PRO A 11 -14.65 31.07 17.69
C PRO A 11 -14.65 30.38 19.06
N ILE A 12 -15.23 31.03 20.07
CA ILE A 12 -15.47 30.41 21.37
C ILE A 12 -16.58 29.37 21.17
N ILE A 13 -16.17 28.11 21.03
CA ILE A 13 -17.07 26.97 20.81
C ILE A 13 -17.35 26.24 22.11
N LYS A 14 -18.53 25.63 22.21
CA LYS A 14 -18.89 24.78 23.35
C LYS A 14 -17.99 23.55 23.42
N GLU A 15 -17.68 23.11 24.63
CA GLU A 15 -16.84 21.95 24.89
C GLU A 15 -17.31 20.67 24.17
N SER A 16 -18.63 20.44 24.11
CA SER A 16 -19.21 19.31 23.38
C SER A 16 -18.88 19.33 21.88
N PHE A 17 -18.93 20.51 21.27
CA PHE A 17 -18.62 20.71 19.86
C PHE A 17 -17.11 20.57 19.61
N ALA A 18 -16.28 21.09 20.51
CA ALA A 18 -14.83 20.91 20.45
C ALA A 18 -14.46 19.41 20.51
N LYS A 19 -15.06 18.64 21.43
CA LYS A 19 -14.87 17.19 21.52
C LYS A 19 -15.33 16.46 20.26
N GLN A 20 -16.43 16.89 19.65
CA GLN A 20 -16.92 16.32 18.38
C GLN A 20 -15.92 16.57 17.24
N LEU A 21 -15.40 17.78 17.12
CA LEU A 21 -14.37 18.12 16.12
C LEU A 21 -13.08 17.31 16.34
N LEU A 22 -12.63 17.16 17.59
CA LEU A 22 -11.46 16.35 17.90
C LEU A 22 -11.68 14.88 17.53
N ARG A 23 -12.89 14.33 17.74
CA ARG A 23 -13.24 12.97 17.31
C ARG A 23 -13.25 12.81 15.80
N SER A 24 -13.79 13.78 15.05
CA SER A 24 -13.80 13.72 13.58
C SER A 24 -12.41 13.85 12.96
N LYS A 25 -11.44 14.44 13.68
CA LYS A 25 -10.05 14.57 13.23
C LYS A 25 -9.13 13.43 13.66
N ARG A 26 -9.58 12.51 14.53
CA ARG A 26 -8.79 11.32 14.86
C ARG A 26 -8.69 10.43 13.63
N GLN A 27 -7.47 10.15 13.18
CA GLN A 27 -7.24 9.00 12.33
C GLN A 27 -7.66 7.73 13.08
N LYS A 28 -8.23 6.78 12.34
CA LYS A 28 -8.47 5.44 12.88
C LYS A 28 -7.13 4.85 13.32
N PRO A 29 -7.10 4.05 14.40
CA PRO A 29 -5.91 3.25 14.70
C PRO A 29 -5.59 2.35 13.49
N GLY A 30 -4.30 2.27 13.14
CA GLY A 30 -3.83 1.65 11.91
C GLY A 30 -2.99 2.64 11.09
N TYR A 31 -2.06 2.14 10.29
CA TYR A 31 -1.30 3.00 9.40
C TYR A 31 -2.14 3.39 8.17
N PRO A 32 -2.08 4.65 7.68
CA PRO A 32 -2.82 5.07 6.48
C PRO A 32 -2.53 4.20 5.25
N ASP A 33 -1.36 3.58 5.19
CA ASP A 33 -0.88 2.73 4.10
C ASP A 33 -1.11 1.23 4.32
N GLU A 34 -1.71 0.80 5.44
CA GLU A 34 -2.00 -0.63 5.70
C GLU A 34 -2.63 -1.36 4.50
N PRO A 35 -3.67 -0.82 3.83
CA PRO A 35 -4.27 -1.48 2.66
C PRO A 35 -3.29 -1.65 1.49
N MET A 36 -2.43 -0.65 1.29
CA MET A 36 -1.41 -0.69 0.23
C MET A 36 -0.30 -1.67 0.59
N ARG A 37 0.11 -1.70 1.86
CA ARG A 37 1.11 -2.62 2.38
C ARG A 37 0.66 -4.08 2.26
N GLU A 38 -0.58 -4.39 2.65
CA GLU A 38 -1.15 -5.73 2.52
C GLU A 38 -1.24 -6.17 1.06
N HIS A 39 -1.67 -5.27 0.17
CA HIS A 39 -1.72 -5.53 -1.26
C HIS A 39 -0.33 -5.85 -1.84
N LEU A 40 0.69 -5.06 -1.50
CA LEU A 40 2.07 -5.28 -1.95
C LEU A 40 2.62 -6.62 -1.47
N LEU A 41 2.37 -6.99 -0.20
CA LEU A 41 2.77 -8.30 0.33
C LEU A 41 2.06 -9.45 -0.40
N HIS A 42 0.78 -9.30 -0.71
CA HIS A 42 0.05 -10.29 -1.49
C HIS A 42 0.62 -10.46 -2.90
N MET A 43 0.91 -9.34 -3.59
CA MET A 43 1.54 -9.34 -4.91
C MET A 43 2.92 -10.01 -4.89
N GLN A 44 3.73 -9.73 -3.87
CA GLN A 44 5.04 -10.37 -3.70
C GLN A 44 4.92 -11.89 -3.53
N ALA A 45 3.96 -12.36 -2.72
CA ALA A 45 3.74 -13.80 -2.54
C ALA A 45 3.27 -14.49 -3.83
N LEU A 46 2.47 -13.80 -4.65
CA LEU A 46 2.08 -14.30 -5.96
C LEU A 46 3.26 -14.40 -6.92
N ASP A 47 4.12 -13.39 -6.95
CA ASP A 47 5.32 -13.39 -7.81
C ASP A 47 6.28 -14.51 -7.42
N GLN A 48 6.50 -14.71 -6.12
CA GLN A 48 7.32 -15.81 -5.62
C GLN A 48 6.77 -17.18 -6.06
N ARG A 49 5.46 -17.43 -5.89
CA ARG A 49 4.83 -18.67 -6.37
C ARG A 49 4.97 -18.84 -7.87
N ALA A 50 4.80 -17.76 -8.64
CA ALA A 50 4.97 -17.80 -10.08
C ALA A 50 6.39 -18.20 -10.46
N GLN A 51 7.42 -17.66 -9.79
CA GLN A 51 8.82 -18.01 -10.02
C GLN A 51 9.11 -19.48 -9.67
N GLU A 52 8.57 -19.98 -8.56
CA GLU A 52 8.72 -21.38 -8.13
C GLU A 52 8.09 -22.34 -9.15
N THR A 53 6.80 -22.13 -9.49
CA THR A 53 6.10 -22.96 -10.49
C THR A 53 6.76 -22.90 -11.86
N ASN A 54 7.24 -21.72 -12.25
CA ASN A 54 7.96 -21.53 -13.50
C ASN A 54 9.24 -22.35 -13.46
N LEU A 55 10.06 -22.25 -12.41
CA LEU A 55 11.30 -23.02 -12.24
C LEU A 55 11.07 -24.53 -12.27
N GLU A 56 10.06 -25.03 -11.55
CA GLU A 56 9.67 -26.45 -11.58
C GLU A 56 9.33 -26.91 -12.99
N ASN A 57 8.59 -26.08 -13.74
CA ASN A 57 8.26 -26.37 -15.13
C ASN A 57 9.50 -26.39 -16.03
N TRP A 58 10.47 -25.49 -15.82
CA TRP A 58 11.72 -25.49 -16.58
C TRP A 58 12.63 -26.70 -16.26
N LEU A 59 12.58 -27.21 -15.03
CA LEU A 59 13.42 -28.32 -14.56
C LEU A 59 12.75 -29.70 -14.73
N ASN A 60 11.48 -29.74 -15.14
CA ASN A 60 10.78 -30.99 -15.38
C ASN A 60 11.36 -31.71 -16.62
N PRO A 61 11.91 -32.93 -16.47
CA PRO A 61 12.50 -33.69 -17.57
C PRO A 61 11.47 -34.14 -18.63
N HIS A 62 10.17 -34.04 -18.32
CA HIS A 62 9.07 -34.30 -19.26
C HIS A 62 8.54 -33.03 -19.94
N CYS A 63 9.15 -31.87 -19.69
CA CYS A 63 8.71 -30.62 -20.29
C CYS A 63 9.10 -30.54 -21.78
N TYR A 64 8.27 -29.90 -22.61
CA TYR A 64 8.58 -29.74 -24.04
C TYR A 64 9.86 -28.92 -24.23
N PRO A 65 10.63 -29.10 -25.33
CA PRO A 65 11.92 -28.43 -25.54
C PRO A 65 11.88 -26.90 -25.45
N ARG A 66 10.71 -26.29 -25.73
CA ARG A 66 10.46 -24.85 -25.63
C ARG A 66 10.31 -24.33 -24.19
N CYS A 67 10.27 -25.22 -23.22
CA CYS A 67 10.18 -24.94 -21.79
C CYS A 67 11.53 -25.14 -21.09
N ASN A 68 12.66 -25.19 -21.83
CA ASN A 68 14.01 -25.20 -21.27
C ASN A 68 14.62 -23.78 -21.32
N ARG A 69 15.12 -23.27 -20.19
CA ARG A 69 15.51 -21.86 -20.00
C ARG A 69 16.71 -21.48 -20.84
N ASN A 70 17.47 -22.49 -21.21
CA ASN A 70 18.65 -22.38 -22.05
C ASN A 70 18.32 -22.52 -23.54
N TYR A 71 17.08 -22.84 -23.91
CA TYR A 71 16.62 -22.92 -25.31
C TYR A 71 16.10 -21.55 -25.78
N GLY A 72 16.92 -20.52 -25.61
CA GLY A 72 16.73 -19.25 -26.31
C GLY A 72 17.35 -19.37 -27.70
N TYR A 73 16.55 -19.22 -28.76
CA TYR A 73 17.14 -18.93 -30.06
C TYR A 73 17.99 -17.67 -29.92
N PRO A 74 19.25 -17.65 -30.35
CA PRO A 74 20.00 -16.41 -30.40
C PRO A 74 19.26 -15.43 -31.30
N VAL A 75 19.04 -14.21 -30.81
CA VAL A 75 18.64 -13.06 -31.61
C VAL A 75 19.81 -12.53 -32.42
#